data_AF-A0A9E3EED0-F1
#
_entry.id   AF-A0A9E3EED0-F1
#
_cell.length_a   1.000
_cell.length_b   1.000
_cell.length_c   1.000
_cell.angle_alpha   90.00
_cell.angle_beta   90.00
_cell.angle_gamma   90.00
#
_symmetry.space_group_name_H-M   'P 1'
#
loop_
_entity.id
_entity.type
_entity.pdbx_description
1 polymer ?
#
loop_
_entity_poly.entity_id
_entity_poly.type
_entity_poly.pdbx_seq_one_letter_code
_entity_poly.pdbx_strand_id
1 'polypeptide(L)'
;MVDGPARPGDKGVVIYADGIGSPTPGPGAWGAVLTYGEHTRELYDAESETTDNRMQLLAAVRALECLTRPVSVQVWINSEYVSRGVIEWQRNALAISVKKPDRDVDLWLRLAAASERHDVAWTWVDENISSPGYVRAAELALKELEAAEAQSLDNKPDVDDDDADEDDSSFEGPSIDIALTQFLADRQEHCSPRTFKKYESVIRTLRWSINWYANKKISAISASEITDHLADFSYTLVHKEFATPNQLKTVKTVLPALLKWLQTQGHLGSITEKSGSEDMKVEIDELIEVRKFVDALSAHVEQETANVDVRALQVDEWVEDQYLQVGEITDDSITFVDWNWQPIVGPIAIPPEIAEMADCWNMLLTAVRIGDEWRLLRVTNGDR
;
A
#
# COMPACT_ATOMS: atom_id res chain seq x y z
N MET A 1 8.32 -35.27 -16.19
CA MET A 1 9.42 -34.32 -16.46
C MET A 1 8.89 -33.39 -17.54
N VAL A 2 8.46 -32.20 -17.12
CA VAL A 2 8.04 -31.12 -18.02
C VAL A 2 9.16 -30.10 -17.95
N ASP A 3 9.85 -29.89 -19.07
CA ASP A 3 10.96 -28.95 -19.16
C ASP A 3 10.47 -27.53 -18.83
N GLY A 4 11.09 -26.90 -17.82
CA GLY A 4 10.91 -25.49 -17.52
C GLY A 4 11.57 -24.61 -18.58
N PRO A 5 11.25 -23.30 -18.63
CA PRO A 5 11.84 -22.39 -19.61
C PRO A 5 13.37 -22.38 -19.47
N ALA A 6 14.06 -22.44 -20.61
CA ALA A 6 15.51 -22.54 -20.70
C ALA A 6 16.19 -21.39 -19.93
N ARG A 7 17.20 -21.72 -19.12
CA ARG A 7 18.10 -20.72 -18.54
C ARG A 7 18.86 -20.05 -19.70
N PRO A 8 18.94 -18.71 -19.78
CA PRO A 8 19.73 -18.06 -20.81
C PRO A 8 21.19 -18.48 -20.64
N GLY A 9 21.79 -18.99 -21.71
CA GLY A 9 23.23 -19.30 -21.74
C GLY A 9 24.09 -18.04 -21.67
N ASP A 10 25.42 -18.23 -21.54
CA ASP A 10 26.51 -17.25 -21.32
C ASP A 10 26.59 -15.99 -22.23
N LYS A 11 25.56 -15.66 -23.02
CA LYS A 11 25.52 -14.53 -23.97
C LYS A 11 24.27 -13.64 -23.84
N GLY A 12 23.51 -13.74 -22.75
CA GLY A 12 22.34 -12.90 -22.48
C GLY A 12 22.67 -11.64 -21.66
N VAL A 13 21.78 -10.64 -21.72
CA VAL A 13 21.81 -9.50 -20.78
C VAL A 13 21.11 -9.90 -19.49
N VAL A 14 21.66 -9.59 -18.32
CA VAL A 14 20.94 -9.70 -17.04
C VAL A 14 20.53 -8.30 -16.60
N ILE A 15 19.27 -8.14 -16.23
CA ILE A 15 18.71 -6.89 -15.73
C ILE A 15 18.26 -7.13 -14.29
N TYR A 16 18.69 -6.26 -13.38
CA TYR A 16 18.12 -6.11 -12.05
C TYR A 16 17.37 -4.79 -12.02
N ALA A 17 16.10 -4.82 -11.63
CA ALA A 17 15.25 -3.64 -11.60
C ALA A 17 14.56 -3.54 -10.25
N ASP A 18 14.61 -2.36 -9.64
CA ASP A 18 13.96 -2.05 -8.38
C ASP A 18 13.39 -0.63 -8.41
N GLY A 19 12.36 -0.40 -7.61
CA GLY A 19 11.69 0.88 -7.50
C GLY A 19 11.21 1.09 -6.07
N ILE A 20 11.36 2.32 -5.61
CA ILE A 20 10.87 2.77 -4.32
C ILE A 20 9.99 3.98 -4.55
N GLY A 21 8.78 3.95 -4.04
CA GLY A 21 7.91 5.10 -4.10
C GLY A 21 6.91 5.08 -2.97
N SER A 22 6.16 6.16 -2.88
CA SER A 22 5.06 6.22 -1.95
C SER A 22 3.91 5.27 -2.38
N PRO A 23 3.15 4.68 -1.43
CA PRO A 23 1.91 3.96 -1.71
C PRO A 23 0.83 4.80 -2.41
N THR A 24 0.91 6.14 -2.34
CA THR A 24 0.08 7.05 -3.16
C THR A 24 0.97 8.06 -3.88
N PRO A 25 0.47 8.80 -4.90
CA PRO A 25 1.26 9.76 -5.66
C PRO A 25 2.10 10.69 -4.76
N GLY A 26 3.41 10.67 -4.97
CA GLY A 26 4.41 11.48 -4.28
C GLY A 26 5.81 11.14 -4.81
N PRO A 27 6.89 11.65 -4.19
CA PRO A 27 8.23 11.36 -4.66
C PRO A 27 8.50 9.85 -4.71
N GLY A 28 9.05 9.40 -5.82
CA GLY A 28 9.45 8.03 -6.04
C GLY A 28 10.64 7.99 -6.97
N ALA A 29 11.43 6.93 -6.87
CA ALA A 29 12.59 6.73 -7.71
C ALA A 29 12.79 5.27 -8.06
N TRP A 30 13.57 5.03 -9.09
CA TRP A 30 13.82 3.70 -9.60
C TRP A 30 15.28 3.52 -10.01
N GLY A 31 15.72 2.27 -9.98
CA GLY A 31 17.08 1.88 -10.34
C GLY A 31 17.09 0.60 -11.15
N ALA A 32 17.96 0.54 -12.15
CA ALA A 32 18.19 -0.68 -12.93
C ALA A 32 19.67 -0.88 -13.23
N VAL A 33 20.14 -2.12 -13.09
CA VAL A 33 21.50 -2.55 -13.39
C VAL A 33 21.45 -3.60 -14.48
N LEU A 34 22.09 -3.32 -15.62
CA LEU A 34 22.21 -4.23 -16.75
C LEU A 34 23.64 -4.75 -16.83
N THR A 35 23.80 -6.06 -16.97
CA THR A 35 25.12 -6.70 -17.17
C THR A 35 25.16 -7.50 -18.46
N TYR A 36 26.28 -7.42 -19.17
CA TYR A 36 26.57 -8.19 -20.37
C TYR A 36 28.07 -8.52 -20.43
N GLY A 37 28.43 -9.76 -20.12
CA GLY A 37 29.83 -10.13 -19.92
C GLY A 37 30.44 -9.34 -18.77
N GLU A 38 31.51 -8.60 -19.05
CA GLU A 38 32.20 -7.73 -18.08
C GLU A 38 31.62 -6.30 -18.02
N HIS A 39 30.67 -5.97 -18.90
CA HIS A 39 30.10 -4.64 -18.98
C HIS A 39 28.89 -4.51 -18.06
N THR A 40 28.87 -3.44 -17.26
CA THR A 40 27.73 -3.05 -16.42
C THR A 40 27.25 -1.66 -16.83
N ARG A 41 25.94 -1.49 -16.87
CA ARG A 41 25.28 -0.20 -17.07
C ARG A 41 24.26 0.02 -15.97
N GLU A 42 24.32 1.19 -15.34
CA GLU A 42 23.37 1.63 -14.33
C GLU A 42 22.43 2.67 -14.95
N LEU A 43 21.15 2.56 -14.64
CA LEU A 43 20.10 3.51 -15.00
C LEU A 43 19.31 3.83 -13.73
N TYR A 44 18.93 5.08 -13.57
CA TYR A 44 18.16 5.53 -12.42
C TYR A 44 17.53 6.88 -12.74
N ASP A 45 16.40 7.17 -12.11
CA ASP A 45 15.73 8.46 -12.19
C ASP A 45 14.73 8.59 -11.02
N ALA A 46 14.18 9.78 -10.86
CA ALA A 46 13.13 10.06 -9.89
C ALA A 46 11.96 10.82 -10.52
N GLU A 47 10.75 10.55 -10.02
CA GLU A 47 9.54 11.29 -10.35
C GLU A 47 8.98 11.92 -9.07
N SER A 48 8.61 13.20 -9.12
CA SER A 48 8.07 13.93 -7.97
C SER A 48 6.67 13.46 -7.56
N GLU A 49 5.92 12.87 -8.50
CA GLU A 49 4.52 12.49 -8.35
C GLU A 49 4.30 11.11 -8.98
N THR A 50 4.50 10.07 -8.19
CA THR A 50 4.44 8.68 -8.66
C THR A 50 4.12 7.72 -7.51
N THR A 51 4.02 6.42 -7.78
CA THR A 51 3.78 5.40 -6.74
C THR A 51 4.84 4.31 -6.75
N ASP A 52 4.93 3.55 -5.67
CA ASP A 52 5.82 2.39 -5.54
C ASP A 52 5.70 1.42 -6.72
N ASN A 53 4.47 0.99 -7.03
CA ASN A 53 4.19 0.12 -8.17
C ASN A 53 4.62 0.73 -9.51
N ARG A 54 4.43 2.05 -9.69
CA ARG A 54 4.87 2.75 -10.90
C ARG A 54 6.38 2.74 -11.02
N MET A 55 7.11 2.97 -9.94
CA MET A 55 8.57 2.97 -9.95
C MET A 55 9.15 1.58 -10.23
N GLN A 56 8.59 0.55 -9.61
CA GLN A 56 9.01 -0.84 -9.87
C GLN A 56 8.76 -1.22 -11.34
N LEU A 57 7.60 -0.85 -11.90
CA LEU A 57 7.27 -1.12 -13.30
C LEU A 57 8.13 -0.27 -14.27
N LEU A 58 8.36 1.00 -13.94
CA LEU A 58 9.15 1.92 -14.75
C LEU A 58 10.62 1.48 -14.84
N ALA A 59 11.21 0.95 -13.76
CA ALA A 59 12.56 0.38 -13.79
C ALA A 59 12.71 -0.70 -14.88
N ALA A 60 11.77 -1.66 -14.90
CA ALA A 60 11.77 -2.74 -15.88
C ALA A 60 11.56 -2.22 -17.31
N VAL A 61 10.62 -1.29 -17.51
CA VAL A 61 10.37 -0.63 -18.80
C VAL A 61 11.63 0.05 -19.32
N ARG A 62 12.26 0.90 -18.51
CA ARG A 62 13.43 1.69 -18.92
C ARG A 62 14.65 0.82 -19.21
N ALA A 63 14.84 -0.25 -18.42
CA ALA A 63 15.92 -1.19 -18.65
C ALA A 63 15.76 -1.93 -19.99
N LEU A 64 14.54 -2.35 -20.36
CA LEU A 64 14.30 -2.96 -21.67
C LEU A 64 14.36 -1.94 -22.82
N GLU A 65 13.77 -0.75 -22.68
CA GLU A 65 13.79 0.32 -23.70
C GLU A 65 15.21 0.77 -24.06
N CYS A 66 16.17 0.63 -23.13
CA CYS A 66 17.56 1.04 -23.36
C CYS A 66 18.34 0.10 -24.29
N LEU A 67 17.83 -1.11 -24.53
CA LEU A 67 18.46 -2.11 -25.38
C LEU A 67 18.23 -1.78 -26.86
N THR A 68 19.32 -1.52 -27.57
CA THR A 68 19.27 -1.00 -28.95
C THR A 68 19.04 -2.07 -30.02
N ARG A 69 19.10 -3.36 -29.66
CA ARG A 69 18.92 -4.50 -30.57
C ARG A 69 18.23 -5.68 -29.87
N PRO A 70 17.51 -6.56 -30.61
CA PRO A 70 16.98 -7.80 -30.07
C PRO A 70 18.07 -8.66 -29.42
N VAL A 71 17.80 -9.14 -28.20
CA VAL A 71 18.72 -9.93 -27.37
C VAL A 71 17.91 -10.83 -26.43
N SER A 72 18.53 -11.91 -25.94
CA SER A 72 17.98 -12.68 -24.81
C SER A 72 18.31 -11.96 -23.50
N VAL A 73 17.32 -11.84 -22.62
CA VAL A 73 17.39 -11.04 -21.39
C VAL A 73 16.82 -11.83 -20.22
N GLN A 74 17.52 -11.83 -19.09
CA GLN A 74 17.00 -12.29 -17.79
C GLN A 74 16.67 -11.07 -16.93
N VAL A 75 15.41 -10.84 -16.60
CA VAL A 75 14.97 -9.72 -15.76
C VAL A 75 14.67 -10.19 -14.35
N TRP A 76 15.28 -9.55 -13.35
CA TRP A 76 15.14 -9.81 -11.92
C TRP A 76 14.39 -8.66 -11.26
N ILE A 77 13.30 -8.99 -10.56
CA ILE A 77 12.40 -8.04 -9.87
C ILE A 77 11.96 -8.61 -8.51
N ASN A 78 11.77 -7.78 -7.49
CA ASN A 78 11.14 -8.18 -6.21
C ASN A 78 9.64 -7.84 -6.13
N SER A 79 9.14 -7.06 -7.08
CA SER A 79 7.76 -6.57 -7.07
C SER A 79 6.75 -7.70 -7.28
N GLU A 80 5.90 -7.95 -6.28
CA GLU A 80 4.77 -8.85 -6.43
C GLU A 80 3.81 -8.34 -7.51
N TYR A 81 3.58 -7.02 -7.56
CA TYR A 81 2.71 -6.38 -8.55
C TYR A 81 3.20 -6.64 -9.99
N VAL A 82 4.46 -6.34 -10.29
CA VAL A 82 5.03 -6.56 -11.64
C VAL A 82 5.11 -8.05 -11.95
N SER A 83 5.53 -8.88 -10.98
CA SER A 83 5.63 -10.33 -11.15
C SER A 83 4.29 -10.95 -11.53
N ARG A 84 3.22 -10.62 -10.79
CA ARG A 84 1.86 -11.12 -11.09
C ARG A 84 1.37 -10.63 -12.45
N GLY A 85 1.52 -9.34 -12.76
CA GLY A 85 1.10 -8.79 -14.04
C GLY A 85 1.80 -9.42 -15.23
N VAL A 86 3.11 -9.69 -15.12
CA VAL A 86 3.88 -10.40 -16.16
C VAL A 86 3.41 -11.85 -16.31
N ILE A 87 3.19 -12.59 -15.22
CA ILE A 87 2.69 -13.97 -15.27
C ILE A 87 1.32 -14.04 -15.95
N GLU A 88 0.43 -13.12 -15.60
CA GLU A 88 -0.91 -13.02 -16.20
C GLU A 88 -0.83 -12.64 -17.69
N TRP A 89 0.05 -11.70 -18.06
CA TRP A 89 0.31 -11.32 -19.44
C TRP A 89 0.85 -12.48 -20.29
N GLN A 90 1.85 -13.21 -19.79
CA GLN A 90 2.47 -14.33 -20.50
C GLN A 90 1.51 -15.51 -20.75
N ARG A 91 0.53 -15.73 -19.86
CA ARG A 91 -0.49 -16.79 -20.02
C ARG A 91 -1.54 -16.46 -21.07
N ASN A 92 -1.81 -15.18 -21.31
CA ASN A 92 -2.95 -14.71 -22.11
C ASN A 92 -2.61 -14.32 -23.56
N ALA A 93 -1.40 -14.61 -24.05
CA ALA A 93 -0.93 -14.43 -25.44
C ALA A 93 -1.84 -13.53 -26.33
N LEU A 94 -1.59 -12.22 -26.30
CA LEU A 94 -2.28 -11.15 -27.04
C LEU A 94 -3.74 -10.87 -26.62
N ALA A 95 -3.88 -10.16 -25.50
CA ALA A 95 -4.71 -8.95 -25.43
C ALA A 95 -4.42 -8.24 -24.11
N ILE A 96 -3.63 -7.16 -24.15
CA ILE A 96 -3.89 -6.06 -23.21
C ILE A 96 -5.28 -5.58 -23.59
N SER A 97 -6.30 -6.10 -22.90
CA SER A 97 -7.66 -5.69 -23.18
C SER A 97 -7.73 -4.22 -22.79
N VAL A 98 -7.78 -3.34 -23.80
CA VAL A 98 -8.05 -1.90 -23.66
C VAL A 98 -9.53 -1.72 -23.30
N LYS A 99 -10.01 -2.47 -22.30
CA LYS A 99 -11.40 -2.49 -21.87
C LYS A 99 -11.61 -2.03 -20.44
N LYS A 100 -10.57 -1.87 -19.62
CA LYS A 100 -10.62 -1.09 -18.37
C LYS A 100 -9.26 -0.42 -18.13
N PRO A 101 -9.21 0.80 -17.55
CA PRO A 101 -7.94 1.36 -17.12
C PRO A 101 -7.52 0.63 -15.85
N ASP A 102 -6.88 -0.53 -16.01
CA ASP A 102 -6.14 -1.15 -14.93
C ASP A 102 -5.02 -0.17 -14.53
N ARG A 103 -4.78 0.04 -13.24
CA ARG A 103 -3.71 0.93 -12.74
C ARG A 103 -2.40 0.78 -13.57
N ASP A 104 -1.79 1.90 -13.96
CA ASP A 104 -0.52 1.97 -14.70
C ASP A 104 -0.51 1.41 -16.14
N VAL A 105 -1.66 1.45 -16.85
CA VAL A 105 -1.79 1.02 -18.27
C VAL A 105 -0.68 1.55 -19.17
N ASP A 106 -0.30 2.82 -19.01
CA ASP A 106 0.71 3.49 -19.82
C ASP A 106 2.07 2.77 -19.76
N LEU A 107 2.46 2.32 -18.56
CA LEU A 107 3.69 1.59 -18.34
C LEU A 107 3.58 0.13 -18.76
N TRP A 108 2.42 -0.51 -18.58
CA TRP A 108 2.19 -1.88 -19.06
C TRP A 108 2.24 -2.00 -20.58
N LEU A 109 1.66 -1.04 -21.31
CA LEU A 109 1.76 -0.97 -22.77
C LEU A 109 3.21 -0.82 -23.23
N ARG A 110 3.98 0.06 -22.56
CA ARG A 110 5.40 0.24 -22.84
C ARG A 110 6.21 -1.01 -22.52
N LEU A 111 5.93 -1.68 -21.41
CA LEU A 111 6.62 -2.91 -21.02
C LEU A 111 6.40 -4.01 -22.05
N ALA A 112 5.16 -4.20 -22.49
CA ALA A 112 4.82 -5.20 -23.51
C ALA A 112 5.55 -4.90 -24.84
N ALA A 113 5.48 -3.66 -25.32
CA ALA A 113 6.15 -3.25 -26.55
C ALA A 113 7.68 -3.40 -26.48
N ALA A 114 8.28 -3.07 -25.33
CA ALA A 114 9.72 -3.28 -25.13
C ALA A 114 10.06 -4.77 -25.08
N SER A 115 9.26 -5.56 -24.36
CA SER A 115 9.50 -7.00 -24.19
C SER A 115 9.36 -7.78 -25.50
N GLU A 116 8.43 -7.41 -26.39
CA GLU A 116 8.26 -8.05 -27.71
C GLU A 116 9.50 -7.99 -28.60
N ARG A 117 10.40 -7.03 -28.36
CA ARG A 117 11.65 -6.88 -29.12
C ARG A 117 12.75 -7.83 -28.66
N HIS A 118 12.57 -8.50 -27.52
CA HIS A 118 13.60 -9.28 -26.84
C HIS A 118 13.07 -10.68 -26.50
N ASP A 119 14.00 -11.61 -26.25
CA ASP A 119 13.68 -12.92 -25.70
C ASP A 119 13.82 -12.82 -24.17
N VAL A 120 12.71 -12.46 -23.50
CA VAL A 120 12.71 -12.08 -22.08
C VAL A 120 12.30 -13.23 -21.18
N ALA A 121 13.19 -13.60 -20.25
CA ALA A 121 12.89 -14.48 -19.13
C ALA A 121 12.79 -13.65 -17.84
N TRP A 122 11.75 -13.90 -17.05
CA TRP A 122 11.48 -13.19 -15.80
C TRP A 122 11.86 -14.05 -14.59
N THR A 123 12.48 -13.43 -13.59
CA THR A 123 12.80 -14.04 -12.30
C THR A 123 12.30 -13.12 -11.20
N TRP A 124 11.31 -13.62 -10.46
CA TRP A 124 10.89 -12.99 -9.23
C TRP A 124 11.80 -13.43 -8.09
N VAL A 125 12.24 -12.47 -7.29
CA VAL A 125 13.12 -12.67 -6.15
C VAL A 125 12.46 -12.21 -4.86
N ASP A 126 12.66 -12.98 -3.80
CA ASP A 126 12.28 -12.54 -2.46
C ASP A 126 13.17 -11.37 -2.02
N GLU A 127 12.62 -10.49 -1.17
CA GLU A 127 13.28 -9.34 -0.56
C GLU A 127 14.61 -9.66 0.17
N ASN A 128 14.87 -10.93 0.49
CA ASN A 128 16.07 -11.41 1.19
C ASN A 128 17.21 -11.84 0.25
N ILE A 129 17.13 -11.56 -1.06
CA ILE A 129 18.17 -11.99 -2.01
C ILE A 129 19.43 -11.12 -1.94
N SER A 130 20.57 -11.79 -1.86
CA SER A 130 21.92 -11.20 -1.77
C SER A 130 22.62 -11.03 -3.12
N SER A 131 21.86 -10.90 -4.22
CA SER A 131 22.45 -10.66 -5.55
C SER A 131 23.08 -9.26 -5.59
N PRO A 132 24.40 -9.11 -5.84
CA PRO A 132 25.04 -7.80 -5.85
C PRO A 132 24.41 -6.81 -6.83
N GLY A 133 23.96 -7.28 -7.99
CA GLY A 133 23.29 -6.43 -8.97
C GLY A 133 21.91 -5.93 -8.52
N TYR A 134 21.20 -6.73 -7.71
CA TYR A 134 19.90 -6.34 -7.16
C TYR A 134 20.06 -5.31 -6.05
N VAL A 135 20.96 -5.58 -5.09
CA VAL A 135 21.31 -4.62 -4.03
C VAL A 135 21.72 -3.28 -4.63
N ARG A 136 22.50 -3.32 -5.71
CA ARG A 136 22.93 -2.11 -6.40
C ARG A 136 21.77 -1.34 -7.05
N ALA A 137 20.79 -2.04 -7.66
CA ALA A 137 19.60 -1.39 -8.21
C ALA A 137 18.77 -0.70 -7.11
N ALA A 138 18.58 -1.35 -5.96
CA ALA A 138 17.90 -0.79 -4.79
C ALA A 138 18.62 0.44 -4.22
N GLU A 139 19.96 0.39 -4.11
CA GLU A 139 20.78 1.52 -3.67
C GLU A 139 20.62 2.75 -4.59
N LEU A 140 20.57 2.52 -5.90
CA LEU A 140 20.37 3.59 -6.88
C LEU A 140 18.99 4.24 -6.72
N ALA A 141 17.94 3.44 -6.58
CA ALA A 141 16.59 3.94 -6.36
C ALA A 141 16.50 4.76 -5.06
N LEU A 142 17.04 4.24 -3.95
CA LEU A 142 17.04 4.94 -2.66
C LEU A 142 17.78 6.29 -2.74
N LYS A 143 18.96 6.31 -3.36
CA LYS A 143 19.76 7.54 -3.50
C LYS A 143 19.00 8.63 -4.29
N GLU A 144 18.32 8.25 -5.37
CA GLU A 144 17.57 9.21 -6.18
C GLU A 144 16.28 9.67 -5.49
N LEU A 145 15.64 8.81 -4.69
CA LEU A 145 14.52 9.22 -3.85
C LEU A 145 14.96 10.28 -2.84
N GLU A 146 16.05 10.03 -2.11
CA GLU A 146 16.60 10.99 -1.15
C GLU A 146 16.94 12.33 -1.82
N ALA A 147 17.49 12.30 -3.04
CA ALA A 147 17.80 13.50 -3.80
C ALA A 147 16.53 14.25 -4.27
N ALA A 148 15.49 13.53 -4.69
CA ALA A 148 14.22 14.10 -5.11
C ALA A 148 13.45 14.71 -3.94
N GLU A 149 13.46 14.05 -2.79
CA GLU A 149 12.89 14.57 -1.54
C GLU A 149 13.67 15.78 -1.02
N ALA A 150 14.99 15.81 -1.19
CA ALA A 150 15.79 16.99 -0.86
C ALA A 150 15.44 18.19 -1.77
N GLN A 151 15.18 17.97 -3.05
CA GLN A 151 14.84 19.03 -4.00
C GLN A 151 13.39 19.52 -3.90
N SER A 152 12.45 18.66 -3.49
CA SER A 152 11.05 19.07 -3.25
C SER A 152 10.91 19.99 -2.04
N LEU A 153 11.89 19.95 -1.12
CA LEU A 153 11.99 20.88 0.01
C LEU A 153 12.50 22.26 -0.40
N ASP A 154 13.30 22.37 -1.47
CA ASP A 154 13.85 23.64 -1.99
C ASP A 154 12.93 24.33 -3.02
N ASN A 155 11.97 23.62 -3.63
CA ASN A 155 11.11 24.12 -4.74
C ASN A 155 9.65 24.39 -4.34
N LYS A 156 9.33 24.53 -3.05
CA LYS A 156 8.02 25.03 -2.64
C LYS A 156 7.87 26.47 -3.16
N PRO A 157 6.80 26.83 -3.88
CA PRO A 157 6.64 28.20 -4.35
C PRO A 157 6.67 29.13 -3.14
N ASP A 158 7.38 30.26 -3.28
CA ASP A 158 7.27 31.42 -2.38
C ASP A 158 5.78 31.77 -2.29
N VAL A 159 5.12 31.26 -1.25
CA VAL A 159 3.88 31.84 -0.78
C VAL A 159 4.31 33.20 -0.24
N ASP A 160 3.73 34.25 -0.80
CA ASP A 160 4.01 35.64 -0.44
C ASP A 160 4.31 35.77 1.06
N ASP A 161 5.54 36.16 1.32
CA ASP A 161 6.24 36.27 2.60
C ASP A 161 5.74 37.51 3.37
N ASP A 162 4.41 37.66 3.48
CA ASP A 162 3.73 38.74 4.22
C ASP A 162 2.90 38.22 5.40
N ASP A 163 2.79 36.90 5.60
CA ASP A 163 2.27 36.28 6.83
C ASP A 163 3.25 35.22 7.38
N ALA A 164 4.55 35.47 7.23
CA ALA A 164 5.53 34.91 8.15
C ALA A 164 5.38 35.62 9.50
N ASP A 165 4.32 35.25 10.23
CA ASP A 165 4.46 35.19 11.68
C ASP A 165 5.64 34.24 11.94
N GLU A 166 6.76 34.84 12.36
CA GLU A 166 7.82 34.17 13.08
C GLU A 166 7.18 33.30 14.16
N ASP A 167 7.01 32.01 13.90
CA ASP A 167 6.94 31.03 14.98
C ASP A 167 8.16 30.12 14.87
N ASP A 168 9.31 30.74 15.14
CA ASP A 168 10.41 30.15 15.89
C ASP A 168 9.89 29.81 17.31
N SER A 169 8.86 28.97 17.41
CA SER A 169 8.57 28.25 18.64
C SER A 169 9.47 27.04 18.64
N SER A 170 10.70 27.24 19.11
CA SER A 170 11.47 26.17 19.71
C SER A 170 10.64 25.57 20.84
N PHE A 171 9.77 24.61 20.53
CA PHE A 171 8.96 23.94 21.53
C PHE A 171 9.89 23.32 22.57
N GLU A 172 9.60 23.56 23.85
CA GLU A 172 10.37 22.99 24.96
C GLU A 172 10.10 21.48 25.03
N GLY A 173 10.93 20.68 24.37
CA GLY A 173 10.83 19.22 24.42
C GLY A 173 11.34 18.51 23.16
N PRO A 174 11.36 17.17 23.16
CA PRO A 174 11.68 16.40 21.97
C PRO A 174 10.54 16.50 20.95
N SER A 175 10.90 16.39 19.66
CA SER A 175 9.91 16.14 18.62
C SER A 175 9.28 14.75 18.78
N ILE A 176 8.15 14.50 18.09
CA ILE A 176 7.55 13.17 18.02
C ILE A 176 8.59 12.14 17.58
N ASP A 177 9.39 12.45 16.55
CA ASP A 177 10.38 11.52 16.02
C ASP A 177 11.39 11.06 17.08
N ILE A 178 11.94 12.01 17.82
CA ILE A 178 12.90 11.75 18.91
C ILE A 178 12.23 10.96 20.03
N ALA A 179 11.03 11.35 20.43
CA ALA A 179 10.30 10.68 21.52
C ALA A 179 9.95 9.22 21.16
N LEU A 180 9.55 8.95 19.92
CA LEU A 180 9.31 7.60 19.43
C LEU A 180 10.60 6.75 19.41
N THR A 181 11.75 7.34 19.08
CA THR A 181 13.05 6.64 19.10
C THR A 181 13.43 6.28 20.53
N GLN A 182 13.28 7.22 21.45
CA GLN A 182 13.57 7.03 22.88
C GLN A 182 12.63 5.98 23.50
N PHE A 183 11.35 6.00 23.15
CA PHE A 183 10.40 4.98 23.58
C PHE A 183 10.83 3.58 23.14
N LEU A 184 11.22 3.40 21.87
CA LEU A 184 11.70 2.10 21.39
C LEU A 184 12.97 1.65 22.13
N ALA A 185 13.94 2.54 22.35
CA ALA A 185 15.14 2.21 23.11
C ALA A 185 14.80 1.71 24.53
N ASP A 186 13.91 2.43 25.24
CA ASP A 186 13.44 2.01 26.57
C ASP A 186 12.73 0.66 26.55
N ARG A 187 11.85 0.41 25.56
CA ARG A 187 11.18 -0.88 25.42
C ARG A 187 12.15 -2.01 25.14
N GLN A 188 13.20 -1.78 24.35
CA GLN A 188 14.20 -2.78 24.00
C GLN A 188 14.94 -3.33 25.23
N GLU A 189 15.21 -2.47 26.22
CA GLU A 189 15.87 -2.86 27.47
C GLU A 189 14.97 -3.68 28.40
N HIS A 190 13.65 -3.46 28.33
CA HIS A 190 12.69 -3.96 29.32
C HIS A 190 11.79 -5.10 28.83
N CYS A 191 11.89 -5.52 27.57
CA CYS A 191 11.03 -6.58 27.04
C CYS A 191 11.77 -7.62 26.19
N SER A 192 11.12 -8.78 25.98
CA SER A 192 11.69 -9.84 25.15
C SER A 192 11.78 -9.41 23.68
N PRO A 193 12.72 -9.95 22.87
CA PRO A 193 12.84 -9.61 21.45
C PRO A 193 11.54 -9.80 20.66
N ARG A 194 10.76 -10.85 20.98
CA ARG A 194 9.46 -11.10 20.34
C ARG A 194 8.42 -10.05 20.69
N THR A 195 8.45 -9.57 21.93
CA THR A 195 7.59 -8.46 22.37
C THR A 195 8.03 -7.16 21.70
N PHE A 196 9.34 -6.88 21.66
CA PHE A 196 9.90 -5.68 21.06
C PHE A 196 9.49 -5.47 19.59
N LYS A 197 9.55 -6.53 18.77
CA LYS A 197 9.10 -6.48 17.37
C LYS A 197 7.67 -5.97 17.18
N LYS A 198 6.79 -6.21 18.17
CA LYS A 198 5.42 -5.68 18.14
C LYS A 198 5.39 -4.16 18.31
N TYR A 199 6.22 -3.63 19.20
CA TYR A 199 6.36 -2.19 19.41
C TYR A 199 6.94 -1.55 18.16
N GLU A 200 8.04 -2.09 17.65
CA GLU A 200 8.69 -1.60 16.43
C GLU A 200 7.72 -1.53 15.24
N SER A 201 6.94 -2.59 15.01
CA SER A 201 5.96 -2.62 13.93
C SER A 201 4.91 -1.50 14.05
N VAL A 202 4.36 -1.28 15.25
CA VAL A 202 3.33 -0.24 15.45
C VAL A 202 3.94 1.16 15.33
N ILE A 203 5.13 1.39 15.90
CA ILE A 203 5.81 2.69 15.82
C ILE A 203 6.21 3.02 14.38
N ARG A 204 6.66 2.02 13.59
CA ARG A 204 6.96 2.20 12.17
C ARG A 204 5.73 2.71 11.41
N THR A 205 4.57 2.07 11.59
CA THR A 205 3.33 2.50 10.93
C THR A 205 2.87 3.87 11.40
N LEU A 206 3.03 4.18 12.70
CA LEU A 206 2.68 5.50 13.23
C LEU A 206 3.56 6.61 12.62
N ARG A 207 4.88 6.37 12.51
CA ARG A 207 5.79 7.32 11.84
C ARG A 207 5.40 7.54 10.38
N TRP A 208 5.10 6.46 9.67
CA TRP A 208 4.64 6.52 8.29
C TRP A 208 3.38 7.37 8.19
N SER A 209 2.37 7.10 9.03
CA SER A 209 1.12 7.85 9.05
C SER A 209 1.33 9.34 9.32
N ILE A 210 2.15 9.70 10.30
CA ILE A 210 2.38 11.11 10.63
C ILE A 210 3.10 11.83 9.50
N ASN A 211 4.16 11.24 8.94
CA ASN A 211 4.85 11.84 7.79
C ASN A 211 3.95 11.95 6.55
N TRP A 212 2.92 11.12 6.47
CA TRP A 212 1.97 11.11 5.36
C TRP A 212 0.89 12.19 5.47
N TYR A 213 0.23 12.31 6.63
CA TYR A 213 -0.95 13.16 6.80
C TYR A 213 -0.64 14.51 7.46
N ALA A 214 0.50 14.66 8.13
CA ALA A 214 0.85 15.93 8.75
C ALA A 214 1.36 16.96 7.73
N ASN A 215 0.97 18.22 7.90
CA ASN A 215 1.46 19.34 7.09
C ASN A 215 2.92 19.74 7.39
N LYS A 216 3.56 19.08 8.37
CA LYS A 216 4.93 19.32 8.83
C LYS A 216 5.66 17.97 8.97
N LYS A 217 6.99 17.98 8.82
CA LYS A 217 7.81 16.79 9.10
C LYS A 217 7.63 16.34 10.54
N ILE A 218 7.61 15.02 10.79
CA ILE A 218 7.51 14.48 12.16
C ILE A 218 8.60 14.99 13.12
N SER A 219 9.77 15.37 12.59
CA SER A 219 10.86 15.97 13.36
C SER A 219 10.58 17.42 13.81
N ALA A 220 9.60 18.08 13.20
CA ALA A 220 9.19 19.46 13.45
C ALA A 220 7.85 19.57 14.21
N ILE A 221 7.36 18.45 14.74
CA ILE A 221 6.12 18.37 15.53
C ILE A 221 6.50 17.99 16.96
N SER A 222 5.94 18.67 17.96
CA SER A 222 6.21 18.40 19.37
C SER A 222 5.66 17.04 19.78
N ALA A 223 6.37 16.31 20.65
CA ALA A 223 5.87 15.07 21.22
C ALA A 223 4.50 15.21 21.94
N SER A 224 4.17 16.42 22.39
CA SER A 224 2.88 16.74 23.01
C SER A 224 1.69 16.71 22.05
N GLU A 225 1.94 16.85 20.74
CA GLU A 225 0.92 16.90 19.69
C GLU A 225 0.59 15.50 19.13
N ILE A 226 1.21 14.43 19.65
CA ILE A 226 1.04 13.07 19.10
C ILE A 226 -0.42 12.61 19.08
N THR A 227 -1.27 13.09 20.00
CA THR A 227 -2.68 12.72 20.07
C THR A 227 -3.47 13.27 18.89
N ASP A 228 -3.02 14.37 18.30
CA ASP A 228 -3.72 15.05 17.20
C ASP A 228 -3.58 14.27 15.89
N HIS A 229 -2.62 13.33 15.84
CA HIS A 229 -2.36 12.48 14.69
C HIS A 229 -2.93 11.06 14.82
N LEU A 230 -3.61 10.75 15.92
CA LEU A 230 -4.12 9.40 16.16
C LEU A 230 -5.28 9.02 15.23
N ALA A 231 -6.12 9.99 14.84
CA ALA A 231 -7.21 9.75 13.87
C ALA A 231 -6.66 9.33 12.50
N ASP A 232 -5.65 10.03 11.99
CA ASP A 232 -4.98 9.68 10.72
C ASP A 232 -4.27 8.32 10.81
N PHE A 233 -3.75 7.99 11.99
CA PHE A 233 -3.16 6.69 12.25
C PHE A 233 -4.20 5.55 12.24
N SER A 234 -5.38 5.76 12.80
CA SER A 234 -6.51 4.81 12.69
C SER A 234 -6.89 4.59 11.23
N TYR A 235 -7.04 5.68 10.46
CA TYR A 235 -7.36 5.62 9.04
C TYR A 235 -6.30 4.81 8.25
N THR A 236 -5.02 5.06 8.52
CA THR A 236 -3.88 4.32 7.95
C THR A 236 -3.98 2.82 8.17
N LEU A 237 -4.27 2.39 9.40
CA LEU A 237 -4.31 0.98 9.76
C LEU A 237 -5.33 0.20 8.92
N VAL A 238 -6.42 0.86 8.54
CA VAL A 238 -7.55 0.24 7.84
C VAL A 238 -7.35 0.30 6.34
N HIS A 239 -7.15 1.51 5.81
CA HIS A 239 -7.23 1.77 4.38
C HIS A 239 -5.91 1.59 3.65
N LYS A 240 -4.78 1.61 4.37
CA LYS A 240 -3.44 1.57 3.76
C LYS A 240 -2.64 0.32 4.17
N GLU A 241 -2.65 -0.03 5.44
CA GLU A 241 -1.95 -1.21 5.95
C GLU A 241 -2.81 -2.48 5.97
N PHE A 242 -4.13 -2.36 5.77
CA PHE A 242 -5.09 -3.47 5.82
C PHE A 242 -4.90 -4.35 7.06
N ALA A 243 -4.71 -3.70 8.22
CA ALA A 243 -4.31 -4.36 9.45
C ALA A 243 -5.28 -5.48 9.83
N THR A 244 -4.73 -6.66 10.07
CA THR A 244 -5.47 -7.82 10.57
C THR A 244 -6.00 -7.58 11.98
N PRO A 245 -7.01 -8.33 12.44
CA PRO A 245 -7.50 -8.23 13.83
C PRO A 245 -6.40 -8.42 14.88
N ASN A 246 -5.36 -9.22 14.59
CA ASN A 246 -4.22 -9.41 15.49
C ASN A 246 -3.27 -8.20 15.51
N GLN A 247 -3.08 -7.52 14.38
CA GLN A 247 -2.33 -6.26 14.32
C GLN A 247 -3.08 -5.16 15.06
N LEU A 248 -4.39 -5.01 14.86
CA LEU A 248 -5.23 -4.05 15.60
C LEU A 248 -5.18 -4.28 17.12
N LYS A 249 -5.26 -5.54 17.57
CA LYS A 249 -5.04 -5.90 18.99
C LYS A 249 -3.64 -5.53 19.50
N THR A 250 -2.64 -5.58 18.63
CA THR A 250 -1.27 -5.17 18.98
C THR A 250 -1.19 -3.66 19.16
N VAL A 251 -1.83 -2.87 18.28
CA VAL A 251 -1.95 -1.41 18.43
C VAL A 251 -2.61 -1.05 19.76
N LYS A 252 -3.72 -1.73 20.13
CA LYS A 252 -4.39 -1.56 21.43
C LYS A 252 -3.50 -1.79 22.65
N THR A 253 -2.40 -2.52 22.49
CA THR A 253 -1.44 -2.78 23.56
C THR A 253 -0.32 -1.75 23.55
N VAL A 254 0.24 -1.46 22.37
CA VAL A 254 1.42 -0.60 22.21
C VAL A 254 1.08 0.86 22.43
N LEU A 255 -0.05 1.34 21.90
CA LEU A 255 -0.35 2.77 21.94
C LEU A 255 -0.61 3.29 23.36
N PRO A 256 -1.39 2.64 24.23
CA PRO A 256 -1.50 3.07 25.63
C PRO A 256 -0.17 3.04 26.36
N ALA A 257 0.73 2.09 26.02
CA ALA A 257 2.06 2.03 26.61
C ALA A 257 2.94 3.23 26.16
N LEU A 258 2.81 3.66 24.91
CA LEU A 258 3.47 4.86 24.38
C LEU A 258 2.95 6.13 25.07
N LEU A 259 1.64 6.33 25.10
CA LEU A 259 1.02 7.54 25.69
C LEU A 259 1.36 7.66 27.18
N LYS A 260 1.31 6.55 27.92
CA LYS A 260 1.74 6.50 29.33
C LYS A 260 3.22 6.79 29.50
N TRP A 261 4.06 6.29 28.60
CA TRP A 261 5.49 6.57 28.64
C TRP A 261 5.77 8.06 28.40
N LEU A 262 5.15 8.66 27.39
CA LEU A 262 5.25 10.10 27.08
C LEU A 262 4.81 10.96 28.26
N GLN A 263 3.71 10.59 28.94
CA GLN A 263 3.28 11.24 30.17
C GLN A 263 4.34 11.13 31.28
N THR A 264 4.91 9.94 31.47
CA THR A 264 5.94 9.72 32.51
C THR A 264 7.20 10.55 32.25
N GLN A 265 7.54 10.79 30.98
CA GLN A 265 8.63 11.68 30.57
C GLN A 265 8.26 13.17 30.63
N GLY A 266 7.00 13.51 30.96
CA GLY A 266 6.51 14.89 31.05
C GLY A 266 6.14 15.53 29.72
N HIS A 267 6.02 14.75 28.64
CA HIS A 267 5.66 15.25 27.30
C HIS A 267 4.15 15.34 27.06
N LEU A 268 3.34 14.65 27.88
CA LEU A 268 1.87 14.68 27.80
C LEU A 268 1.23 14.94 29.17
N GLY A 269 0.13 15.71 29.15
CA GLY A 269 -0.72 15.90 30.32
C GLY A 269 -1.60 14.67 30.62
N SER A 270 -1.99 14.50 31.90
CA SER A 270 -2.78 13.33 32.34
C SER A 270 -4.20 13.24 31.78
N ILE A 271 -4.80 14.35 31.39
CA ILE A 271 -6.14 14.37 30.80
C ILE A 271 -6.07 13.97 29.33
N THR A 272 -5.10 14.50 28.60
CA THR A 272 -4.85 14.24 27.17
C THR A 272 -4.56 12.77 26.89
N GLU A 273 -3.72 12.12 27.72
CA GLU A 273 -3.44 10.68 27.62
C GLU A 273 -4.70 9.82 27.77
N LYS A 274 -5.54 10.12 28.77
CA LYS A 274 -6.74 9.33 29.06
C LYS A 274 -7.77 9.45 27.94
N SER A 275 -8.06 10.67 27.48
CA SER A 275 -9.00 10.89 26.38
C SER A 275 -8.51 10.20 25.11
N GLY A 276 -7.30 10.53 24.66
CA GLY A 276 -6.77 9.99 23.40
C GLY A 276 -6.61 8.46 23.41
N SER A 277 -6.29 7.84 24.57
CA SER A 277 -6.24 6.38 24.67
C SER A 277 -7.61 5.71 24.68
N GLU A 278 -8.65 6.38 25.18
CA GLU A 278 -10.00 5.81 25.28
C GLU A 278 -10.72 5.91 23.94
N ASP A 279 -10.67 7.09 23.31
CA ASP A 279 -11.24 7.34 21.98
C ASP A 279 -10.68 6.35 20.94
N MET A 280 -9.36 6.18 20.91
CA MET A 280 -8.69 5.24 20.02
C MET A 280 -8.99 3.76 20.33
N LYS A 281 -9.27 3.40 21.59
CA LYS A 281 -9.66 2.01 21.90
C LYS A 281 -11.04 1.69 21.36
N VAL A 282 -11.97 2.63 21.45
CA VAL A 282 -13.33 2.51 20.88
C VAL A 282 -13.21 2.38 19.38
N GLU A 283 -12.46 3.27 18.73
CA GLU A 283 -12.24 3.24 17.29
C GLU A 283 -11.62 1.91 16.84
N ILE A 284 -10.56 1.42 17.49
CA ILE A 284 -9.98 0.12 17.11
C ILE A 284 -10.94 -1.05 17.35
N ASP A 285 -11.83 -1.01 18.37
CA ASP A 285 -12.85 -2.06 18.53
C ASP A 285 -13.81 -2.08 17.34
N GLU A 286 -14.31 -0.91 16.93
CA GLU A 286 -15.17 -0.79 15.74
C GLU A 286 -14.45 -1.33 14.50
N LEU A 287 -13.18 -0.96 14.29
CA LEU A 287 -12.38 -1.45 13.16
C LEU A 287 -12.19 -2.97 13.17
N ILE A 288 -12.09 -3.59 14.35
CA ILE A 288 -12.03 -5.05 14.47
C ILE A 288 -13.35 -5.68 14.02
N GLU A 289 -14.50 -5.11 14.41
CA GLU A 289 -15.82 -5.62 13.99
C GLU A 289 -16.05 -5.43 12.49
N VAL A 290 -15.73 -4.25 11.94
CA VAL A 290 -15.77 -4.00 10.49
C VAL A 290 -14.93 -5.04 9.74
N ARG A 291 -13.72 -5.34 10.24
CA ARG A 291 -12.82 -6.30 9.60
C ARG A 291 -13.38 -7.72 9.63
N LYS A 292 -13.95 -8.15 10.76
CA LYS A 292 -14.59 -9.47 10.85
C LYS A 292 -15.74 -9.59 9.86
N PHE A 293 -16.57 -8.55 9.76
CA PHE A 293 -17.69 -8.51 8.81
C PHE A 293 -17.21 -8.61 7.37
N VAL A 294 -16.26 -7.76 6.97
CA VAL A 294 -15.72 -7.76 5.60
C VAL A 294 -15.03 -9.08 5.28
N ASP A 295 -14.25 -9.66 6.21
CA ASP A 295 -13.61 -10.96 5.99
C ASP A 295 -14.66 -12.08 5.81
N ALA A 296 -15.73 -12.09 6.61
CA ALA A 296 -16.82 -13.07 6.49
C ALA A 296 -17.58 -12.90 5.16
N LEU A 297 -17.94 -11.66 4.81
CA LEU A 297 -18.63 -11.36 3.56
C LEU A 297 -17.76 -11.70 2.35
N SER A 298 -16.47 -11.38 2.38
CA SER A 298 -15.52 -11.71 1.32
C SER A 298 -15.40 -13.22 1.13
N ALA A 299 -15.28 -13.98 2.22
CA ALA A 299 -15.23 -15.44 2.16
C ALA A 299 -16.51 -16.05 1.56
N HIS A 300 -17.69 -15.50 1.91
CA HIS A 300 -18.95 -15.90 1.30
C HIS A 300 -18.99 -15.60 -0.20
N VAL A 301 -18.57 -14.39 -0.61
CA VAL A 301 -18.50 -13.98 -2.02
C VAL A 301 -17.54 -14.86 -2.81
N GLU A 302 -16.35 -15.17 -2.27
CA GLU A 302 -15.40 -16.07 -2.90
C GLU A 302 -15.98 -17.47 -3.09
N GLN A 303 -16.75 -17.99 -2.13
CA GLN A 303 -17.41 -19.29 -2.24
C GLN A 303 -18.47 -19.31 -3.34
N GLU A 304 -19.31 -18.28 -3.43
CA GLU A 304 -20.35 -18.14 -4.45
C GLU A 304 -19.77 -17.97 -5.87
N THR A 305 -18.61 -17.32 -5.98
CA THR A 305 -17.98 -16.99 -7.27
C THR A 305 -16.91 -17.99 -7.73
N ALA A 306 -16.53 -18.96 -6.89
CA ALA A 306 -15.41 -19.89 -7.14
C ALA A 306 -15.45 -20.63 -8.49
N ASN A 307 -16.66 -20.88 -9.04
CA ASN A 307 -16.85 -21.58 -10.32
C ASN A 307 -17.53 -20.70 -11.38
N VAL A 308 -17.63 -19.40 -11.14
CA VAL A 308 -18.24 -18.46 -12.07
C VAL A 308 -17.15 -17.84 -12.93
N ASP A 309 -17.21 -18.08 -14.25
CA ASP A 309 -16.40 -17.29 -15.18
C ASP A 309 -17.01 -15.90 -15.32
N VAL A 310 -16.58 -15.00 -14.43
CA VAL A 310 -17.03 -13.61 -14.36
C VAL A 310 -16.91 -12.89 -15.72
N ARG A 311 -15.94 -13.28 -16.56
CA ARG A 311 -15.70 -12.67 -17.87
C ARG A 311 -16.65 -13.17 -18.95
N ALA A 312 -17.28 -14.32 -18.74
CA ALA A 312 -18.29 -14.89 -19.63
C ALA A 312 -19.73 -14.50 -19.23
N LEU A 313 -19.91 -13.82 -18.09
CA LEU A 313 -21.24 -13.39 -17.64
C LEU A 313 -21.82 -12.36 -18.61
N GLN A 314 -23.05 -12.62 -19.07
CA GLN A 314 -23.90 -11.60 -19.65
C GLN A 314 -24.64 -10.90 -18.52
N VAL A 315 -24.30 -9.64 -18.30
CA VAL A 315 -24.72 -8.82 -17.16
C VAL A 315 -25.37 -7.55 -17.66
N ASP A 316 -26.42 -7.12 -16.97
CA ASP A 316 -27.21 -5.93 -17.30
C ASP A 316 -26.56 -4.67 -16.72
N GLU A 317 -25.93 -4.79 -15.56
CA GLU A 317 -25.34 -3.66 -14.84
C GLU A 317 -24.06 -4.05 -14.11
N TRP A 318 -23.13 -3.10 -14.04
CA TRP A 318 -21.86 -3.21 -13.32
C TRP A 318 -21.72 -2.06 -12.33
N VAL A 319 -21.37 -2.42 -11.10
CA VAL A 319 -20.85 -1.50 -10.09
C VAL A 319 -19.45 -1.98 -9.78
N GLU A 320 -18.44 -1.20 -10.16
CA GLU A 320 -17.05 -1.60 -10.06
C GLU A 320 -16.29 -0.66 -9.14
N ASP A 321 -15.67 -1.25 -8.12
CA ASP A 321 -14.79 -0.60 -7.16
C ASP A 321 -15.35 0.72 -6.62
N GLN A 322 -16.61 0.65 -6.18
CA GLN A 322 -17.28 1.78 -5.57
C GLN A 322 -17.29 1.66 -4.06
N TYR A 323 -17.03 2.79 -3.39
CA TYR A 323 -17.33 2.93 -1.98
C TYR A 323 -18.81 3.14 -1.79
N LEU A 324 -19.45 2.15 -1.19
CA LEU A 324 -20.84 2.19 -0.83
C LEU A 324 -20.99 1.87 0.67
N GLN A 325 -22.03 2.42 1.26
CA GLN A 325 -22.41 2.13 2.64
C GLN A 325 -23.36 0.94 2.65
N VAL A 326 -23.26 0.08 3.67
CA VAL A 326 -24.33 -0.89 3.95
C VAL A 326 -25.61 -0.12 4.28
N GLY A 327 -26.66 -0.40 3.52
CA GLY A 327 -27.98 0.21 3.64
C GLY A 327 -28.92 -0.62 4.50
N GLU A 328 -30.05 -1.02 3.92
CA GLU A 328 -31.01 -1.94 4.55
C GLU A 328 -30.38 -3.33 4.77
N ILE A 329 -30.61 -3.88 5.98
CA ILE A 329 -30.16 -5.19 6.44
C ILE A 329 -31.41 -5.98 6.87
N THR A 330 -31.59 -7.19 6.32
CA THR A 330 -32.58 -8.18 6.75
C THR A 330 -31.89 -9.42 7.30
N ASP A 331 -32.65 -10.38 7.84
CA ASP A 331 -32.10 -11.64 8.37
C ASP A 331 -31.34 -12.47 7.31
N ASP A 332 -31.50 -12.17 6.02
CA ASP A 332 -30.99 -12.97 4.90
C ASP A 332 -30.49 -12.13 3.72
N SER A 333 -30.46 -10.79 3.83
CA SER A 333 -30.02 -9.93 2.74
C SER A 333 -29.48 -8.58 3.19
N ILE A 334 -28.66 -7.97 2.33
CA ILE A 334 -28.15 -6.61 2.51
C ILE A 334 -28.27 -5.80 1.22
N THR A 335 -28.41 -4.49 1.38
CA THR A 335 -28.30 -3.51 0.28
C THR A 335 -27.10 -2.60 0.51
N PHE A 336 -26.68 -1.91 -0.55
CA PHE A 336 -25.63 -0.90 -0.50
C PHE A 336 -26.11 0.40 -1.15
N VAL A 337 -25.83 1.51 -0.47
CA VAL A 337 -26.29 2.85 -0.83
C VAL A 337 -25.13 3.80 -1.09
N ASP A 338 -25.39 4.86 -1.86
CA ASP A 338 -24.46 5.98 -2.01
C ASP A 338 -24.50 6.93 -0.80
N TRP A 339 -23.68 7.99 -0.85
CA TRP A 339 -23.62 9.04 0.17
C TRP A 339 -24.93 9.83 0.37
N ASN A 340 -25.88 9.71 -0.56
CA ASN A 340 -27.21 10.31 -0.48
C ASN A 340 -28.28 9.28 -0.05
N TRP A 341 -27.86 8.13 0.48
CA TRP A 341 -28.73 7.02 0.88
C TRP A 341 -29.58 6.46 -0.27
N GLN A 342 -29.15 6.65 -1.52
CA GLN A 342 -29.82 6.05 -2.67
C GLN A 342 -29.34 4.61 -2.85
N PRO A 343 -30.24 3.62 -3.00
CA PRO A 343 -29.86 2.24 -3.28
C PRO A 343 -29.11 2.12 -4.61
N ILE A 344 -27.90 1.58 -4.56
CA ILE A 344 -27.06 1.34 -5.75
C ILE A 344 -26.98 -0.16 -6.03
N VAL A 345 -26.78 -0.98 -5.00
CA VAL A 345 -26.65 -2.44 -5.14
C VAL A 345 -27.57 -3.15 -4.16
N GLY A 346 -28.21 -4.23 -4.62
CA GLY A 346 -28.99 -5.13 -3.78
C GLY A 346 -30.51 -5.06 -4.02
N PRO A 347 -31.28 -5.86 -3.26
CA PRO A 347 -30.83 -6.72 -2.17
C PRO A 347 -29.94 -7.88 -2.65
N ILE A 348 -28.92 -8.22 -1.87
CA ILE A 348 -28.02 -9.36 -2.07
C ILE A 348 -28.26 -10.34 -0.94
N ALA A 349 -28.54 -11.60 -1.30
CA ALA A 349 -28.69 -12.66 -0.31
C ALA A 349 -27.36 -12.93 0.40
N ILE A 350 -27.40 -13.00 1.74
CA ILE A 350 -26.27 -13.36 2.59
C ILE A 350 -26.70 -14.30 3.73
N PRO A 351 -25.80 -15.09 4.29
CA PRO A 351 -26.09 -15.91 5.46
C PRO A 351 -26.51 -15.05 6.68
N PRO A 352 -27.44 -15.52 7.53
CA PRO A 352 -27.88 -14.80 8.73
C PRO A 352 -26.74 -14.42 9.67
N GLU A 353 -25.72 -15.28 9.79
CA GLU A 353 -24.54 -14.99 10.62
C GLU A 353 -23.73 -13.78 10.12
N ILE A 354 -23.76 -13.49 8.82
CA ILE A 354 -23.11 -12.30 8.24
C ILE A 354 -24.02 -11.08 8.41
N ALA A 355 -25.34 -11.26 8.26
CA ALA A 355 -26.33 -10.21 8.47
C ALA A 355 -26.32 -9.70 9.92
N GLU A 356 -26.19 -10.59 10.91
CA GLU A 356 -26.07 -10.23 12.33
C GLU A 356 -24.82 -9.39 12.64
N MET A 357 -23.77 -9.51 11.82
CA MET A 357 -22.53 -8.74 11.95
C MET A 357 -22.57 -7.40 11.22
N ALA A 358 -23.55 -7.20 10.33
CA ALA A 358 -23.63 -6.03 9.48
C ALA A 358 -24.02 -4.79 10.29
N ASP A 359 -23.41 -3.66 9.93
CA ASP A 359 -23.74 -2.34 10.45
C ASP A 359 -23.55 -1.33 9.31
N CYS A 360 -23.84 -0.04 9.53
CA CYS A 360 -23.82 1.05 8.56
C CYS A 360 -22.39 1.46 8.14
N TRP A 361 -21.53 0.50 7.81
CA TRP A 361 -20.14 0.70 7.42
C TRP A 361 -19.97 0.93 5.93
N ASN A 362 -18.94 1.70 5.58
CA ASN A 362 -18.52 1.91 4.20
C ASN A 362 -17.50 0.84 3.80
N MET A 363 -17.61 0.35 2.58
CA MET A 363 -16.64 -0.57 2.01
C MET A 363 -16.54 -0.41 0.50
N LEU A 364 -15.39 -0.80 -0.03
CA LEU A 364 -15.17 -0.89 -1.45
C LEU A 364 -15.75 -2.21 -1.94
N LEU A 365 -16.60 -2.18 -2.97
CA LEU A 365 -17.16 -3.39 -3.54
C LEU A 365 -17.25 -3.35 -5.06
N THR A 366 -17.27 -4.54 -5.65
CA THR A 366 -17.66 -4.77 -7.04
C THR A 366 -18.83 -5.74 -7.07
N ALA A 367 -19.88 -5.36 -7.80
CA ALA A 367 -21.11 -6.11 -7.96
C ALA A 367 -21.60 -6.08 -9.41
N VAL A 368 -22.39 -7.08 -9.78
CA VAL A 368 -23.07 -7.15 -11.08
C VAL A 368 -24.53 -7.47 -10.89
N ARG A 369 -25.36 -7.00 -11.83
CA ARG A 369 -26.75 -7.42 -11.95
C ARG A 369 -26.94 -8.34 -13.15
N ILE A 370 -27.58 -9.49 -12.92
CA ILE A 370 -27.96 -10.46 -13.96
C ILE A 370 -29.47 -10.68 -13.84
N GLY A 371 -30.23 -10.22 -14.84
CA GLY A 371 -31.68 -10.13 -14.74
C GLY A 371 -32.08 -9.21 -13.60
N ASP A 372 -32.92 -9.71 -12.70
CA ASP A 372 -33.42 -8.97 -11.53
C ASP A 372 -32.58 -9.20 -10.26
N GLU A 373 -31.45 -9.92 -10.35
CA GLU A 373 -30.64 -10.31 -9.19
C GLU A 373 -29.27 -9.64 -9.16
N TRP A 374 -28.92 -9.09 -8.00
CA TRP A 374 -27.57 -8.58 -7.72
C TRP A 374 -26.66 -9.67 -7.16
N ARG A 375 -25.40 -9.65 -7.57
CA ARG A 375 -24.34 -10.53 -7.08
C ARG A 375 -23.10 -9.72 -6.76
N LEU A 376 -22.54 -9.93 -5.57
CA LEU A 376 -21.21 -9.42 -5.24
C LEU A 376 -20.14 -10.27 -5.92
N LEU A 377 -19.11 -9.61 -6.41
CA LEU A 377 -17.92 -10.24 -6.98
C LEU A 377 -16.68 -10.00 -6.11
N ARG A 378 -16.65 -8.86 -5.40
CA ARG A 378 -15.54 -8.48 -4.53
C ARG A 378 -16.04 -7.53 -3.46
N VAL A 379 -15.51 -7.67 -2.25
CA VAL A 379 -15.69 -6.70 -1.16
C VAL A 379 -14.35 -6.53 -0.45
N THR A 380 -13.96 -5.31 -0.14
CA THR A 380 -12.75 -5.00 0.65
C THR A 380 -12.99 -3.79 1.55
N ASN A 381 -12.30 -3.77 2.69
CA ASN A 381 -12.22 -2.59 3.54
C ASN A 381 -11.03 -1.75 3.05
N GLY A 382 -11.25 -0.79 2.16
CA GLY A 382 -10.21 0.10 1.62
C GLY A 382 -9.91 -0.02 0.12
N ASP A 383 -9.03 0.86 -0.36
CA ASP A 383 -8.61 1.03 -1.76
C ASP A 383 -7.69 -0.14 -2.18
N ARG A 384 -8.24 -1.26 -2.64
CA ARG A 384 -7.44 -2.45 -2.98
C ARG A 384 -7.33 -2.75 -4.47
#